data_AF-A0A173WYY3-F1
#
_entry.id   AF-A0A173WYY3-F1
#
_cell.length_a   1.000
_cell.length_b   1.000
_cell.length_c   1.000
_cell.angle_alpha   90.00
_cell.angle_beta   90.00
_cell.angle_gamma   90.00
#
_symmetry.space_group_name_H-M   'P 1'
#
loop_
_entity.id
_entity.type
_entity.pdbx_description
1 polymer ?
#
loop_
_entity_poly.entity_id
_entity_poly.type
_entity_poly.pdbx_seq_one_letter_code
_entity_poly.pdbx_strand_id
1 'polypeptide(L)'
;MAEEEKDEVLDKKAAKAQEKAARAEAKAQKKADRKKAKELNDDLDMDDETSTGGKIAVFFVTLIIILIWLAIIVLLIKCDVGGFGSSVLAPVLKDVPYVNKILPDSATEEVSTEDDAYGYTSIDDAVARIKELEKELADAQNTSSANAEYIAQLESQSAELAQYKQNEADFEAEKQKFYQEVVFSDSAPDIEEYKQYYESIDPADAEIIYRQVVEQTAANDEMDDYVKAYSSMKPKEAAAIFDTMTDNLQLVADILDSMDAQSRANILGKMDAATAAKVTAIMEPVE
;
A
#
# COMPACT_ATOMS: atom_id res chain seq x y z
N MET A 1 -46.84 41.83 0.63
CA MET A 1 -46.43 42.79 1.68
C MET A 1 -46.51 42.24 3.10
N ALA A 2 -47.59 41.61 3.58
CA ALA A 2 -47.61 41.08 4.97
C ALA A 2 -46.99 39.67 5.15
N GLU A 3 -46.83 38.91 4.06
CA GLU A 3 -46.18 37.58 4.08
C GLU A 3 -44.65 37.67 3.89
N GLU A 4 -44.17 38.56 3.02
CA GLU A 4 -42.73 38.78 2.80
C GLU A 4 -41.98 39.27 4.06
N GLU A 5 -42.60 40.11 4.91
CA GLU A 5 -41.98 40.54 6.16
C GLU A 5 -41.88 39.41 7.21
N LYS A 6 -42.73 38.38 7.13
CA LYS A 6 -42.67 37.25 8.08
C LYS A 6 -41.55 36.27 7.73
N ASP A 7 -41.30 36.05 6.44
CA ASP A 7 -40.25 35.15 5.98
C ASP A 7 -38.85 35.74 6.23
N GLU A 8 -38.65 37.06 6.01
CA GLU A 8 -37.37 37.72 6.35
C GLU A 8 -37.04 37.65 7.86
N VAL A 9 -38.04 37.71 8.73
CA VAL A 9 -37.84 37.67 10.19
C VAL A 9 -37.51 36.25 10.67
N LEU A 10 -38.05 35.22 10.00
CA LEU A 10 -37.76 33.82 10.31
C LEU A 10 -36.33 33.44 9.87
N ASP A 11 -35.89 33.88 8.68
CA ASP A 11 -34.53 33.65 8.20
C ASP A 11 -33.46 34.33 9.07
N LYS A 12 -33.72 35.56 9.49
CA LYS A 12 -32.80 36.31 10.37
C LYS A 12 -32.68 35.69 11.77
N LYS A 13 -33.69 34.94 12.21
CA LYS A 13 -33.69 34.21 13.49
C LYS A 13 -32.96 32.87 13.37
N ALA A 14 -33.10 32.19 12.24
CA ALA A 14 -32.34 30.97 11.92
C ALA A 14 -30.83 31.25 11.77
N ALA A 15 -30.46 32.31 11.06
CA ALA A 15 -29.07 32.74 10.90
C ALA A 15 -28.39 33.06 12.26
N LYS A 16 -29.10 33.76 13.16
CA LYS A 16 -28.59 34.04 14.52
C LYS A 16 -28.47 32.80 15.41
N ALA A 17 -29.30 31.78 15.18
CA ALA A 17 -29.22 30.52 15.91
C ALA A 17 -27.99 29.70 15.46
N GLN A 18 -27.73 29.64 14.15
CA GLN A 18 -26.56 28.96 13.59
C GLN A 18 -25.24 29.65 13.99
N GLU A 19 -25.18 30.99 13.95
CA GLU A 19 -23.99 31.73 14.39
C GLU A 19 -23.67 31.48 15.87
N LYS A 20 -24.69 31.39 16.72
CA LYS A 20 -24.54 31.12 18.15
C LYS A 20 -24.08 29.67 18.42
N ALA A 21 -24.55 28.71 17.62
CA ALA A 21 -24.12 27.31 17.69
C ALA A 21 -22.66 27.16 17.25
N ALA A 22 -22.27 27.73 16.10
CA ALA A 22 -20.88 27.72 15.62
C ALA A 22 -19.92 28.37 16.62
N ARG A 23 -20.33 29.47 17.28
CA ARG A 23 -19.51 30.13 18.31
C ARG A 23 -19.40 29.31 19.61
N ALA A 24 -20.38 28.45 19.91
CA ALA A 24 -20.31 27.55 21.06
C ALA A 24 -19.36 26.38 20.79
N GLU A 25 -19.41 25.81 19.59
CA GLU A 25 -18.53 24.72 19.13
C GLU A 25 -17.07 25.16 19.03
N ALA A 26 -16.79 26.33 18.45
CA ALA A 26 -15.45 26.88 18.39
C ALA A 26 -14.84 27.14 19.79
N LYS A 27 -15.66 27.53 20.77
CA LYS A 27 -15.22 27.69 22.17
C LYS A 27 -15.00 26.35 22.87
N ALA A 28 -15.74 25.30 22.50
CA ALA A 28 -15.56 23.96 23.03
C ALA A 28 -14.27 23.31 22.50
N GLN A 29 -14.02 23.40 21.18
CA GLN A 29 -12.77 22.94 20.57
C GLN A 29 -11.55 23.65 21.16
N LYS A 30 -11.56 25.00 21.23
CA LYS A 30 -10.45 25.75 21.82
C LYS A 30 -10.17 25.42 23.29
N LYS A 31 -11.18 25.00 24.06
CA LYS A 31 -11.00 24.52 25.44
C LYS A 31 -10.45 23.09 25.48
N ALA A 32 -10.84 22.24 24.55
CA ALA A 32 -10.32 20.87 24.43
C ALA A 32 -8.83 20.90 24.02
N ASP A 33 -8.46 21.74 23.05
CA ASP A 33 -7.08 21.87 22.59
C ASP A 33 -6.18 22.46 23.68
N ARG A 34 -6.69 23.43 24.44
CA ARG A 34 -5.95 23.99 25.59
C ARG A 34 -5.78 22.99 26.73
N LYS A 35 -6.69 22.03 26.90
CA LYS A 35 -6.54 20.93 27.87
C LYS A 35 -5.51 19.91 27.39
N LYS A 36 -5.60 19.47 26.13
CA LYS A 36 -4.61 18.55 25.53
C LYS A 36 -3.21 19.12 25.52
N ALA A 37 -3.05 20.40 25.19
CA ALA A 37 -1.75 21.07 25.24
C ALA A 37 -1.18 21.20 26.65
N LYS A 38 -2.05 21.26 27.68
CA LYS A 38 -1.63 21.33 29.08
C LYS A 38 -1.25 19.95 29.63
N GLU A 39 -1.97 18.90 29.23
CA GLU A 39 -1.63 17.50 29.54
C GLU A 39 -0.31 17.09 28.87
N LEU A 40 -0.08 17.47 27.61
CA LEU A 40 1.18 17.18 26.92
C LEU A 40 2.40 17.87 27.56
N ASN A 41 2.18 19.06 28.15
CA ASN A 41 3.26 19.79 28.81
C ASN A 41 3.54 19.26 30.23
N ASP A 42 2.54 18.72 30.94
CA ASP A 42 2.72 18.03 32.23
C ASP A 42 3.43 16.67 32.05
N ASP A 43 3.20 15.98 30.93
CA ASP A 43 3.81 14.67 30.62
C ASP A 43 5.30 14.79 30.25
N LEU A 44 5.73 15.96 29.76
CA LEU A 44 7.15 16.25 29.45
C LEU A 44 7.97 16.66 30.68
N ASP A 45 7.33 17.19 31.73
CA ASP A 45 8.00 17.55 33.00
C ASP A 45 8.09 16.36 33.98
N MET A 46 7.46 15.22 33.67
CA MET A 46 7.46 14.00 34.50
C MET A 46 8.61 13.02 34.23
N ASP A 47 9.56 13.34 33.35
CA ASP A 47 10.74 12.48 33.07
C ASP A 47 12.05 13.01 33.71
N ASP A 48 12.03 14.19 34.35
CA ASP A 48 13.23 14.79 34.98
C ASP A 48 13.14 14.99 36.51
N GLU A 49 12.05 14.53 37.15
CA GLU A 49 11.94 14.49 38.61
C GLU A 49 11.85 13.06 39.15
N THR A 50 12.93 12.29 38.97
CA THR A 50 13.27 11.29 39.99
C THR A 50 14.76 11.13 40.20
N SER A 51 15.21 11.78 41.27
CA SER A 51 16.20 11.24 42.21
C SER A 51 17.64 11.14 41.73
N THR A 52 18.53 11.55 42.63
CA THR A 52 20.00 11.60 42.58
C THR A 52 20.70 10.28 42.17
N GLY A 53 19.97 9.20 41.88
CA GLY A 53 20.47 7.93 41.33
C GLY A 53 20.75 7.92 39.82
N GLY A 54 20.13 8.80 39.02
CA GLY A 54 20.32 8.82 37.56
C GLY A 54 21.75 9.15 37.12
N LYS A 55 22.45 10.04 37.82
CA LYS A 55 23.82 10.45 37.47
C LYS A 55 24.86 9.34 37.69
N ILE A 56 24.65 8.48 38.69
CA ILE A 56 25.54 7.34 38.97
C ILE A 56 25.30 6.22 37.95
N ALA A 57 24.04 5.95 37.60
CA ALA A 57 23.70 4.98 36.56
C ALA A 57 24.25 5.39 35.18
N VAL A 58 24.14 6.67 34.82
CA VAL A 58 24.71 7.20 33.56
C VAL A 58 26.24 7.10 33.57
N PHE A 59 26.91 7.32 34.71
CA PHE A 59 28.37 7.13 34.82
C PHE A 59 28.79 5.66 34.61
N PHE A 60 28.08 4.69 35.19
CA PHE A 60 28.41 3.27 34.97
C PHE A 60 28.10 2.81 33.53
N VAL A 61 26.99 3.28 32.95
CA VAL A 61 26.66 2.97 31.54
C VAL A 61 27.69 3.58 30.59
N THR A 62 28.10 4.83 30.80
CA THR A 62 29.16 5.47 29.99
C THR A 62 30.51 4.77 30.14
N LEU A 63 30.88 4.34 31.35
CA LEU A 63 32.10 3.57 31.57
C LEU A 63 32.06 2.21 30.84
N ILE A 64 30.92 1.51 30.86
CA ILE A 64 30.74 0.25 30.12
C ILE A 64 30.87 0.48 28.61
N ILE A 65 30.30 1.55 28.07
CA ILE A 65 30.43 1.91 26.65
C ILE A 65 31.90 2.16 26.28
N ILE A 66 32.65 2.87 27.13
CA ILE A 66 34.09 3.12 26.92
C ILE A 66 34.88 1.82 26.94
N LEU A 67 34.59 0.89 27.85
CA LEU A 67 35.24 -0.41 27.91
C LEU A 67 34.98 -1.26 26.66
N ILE A 68 33.75 -1.25 26.14
CA ILE A 68 33.39 -1.94 24.90
C ILE A 68 34.16 -1.32 23.72
N TRP A 69 34.26 0.01 23.67
CA TRP A 69 35.00 0.70 22.62
C TRP A 69 36.51 0.37 22.65
N LEU A 70 37.10 0.34 23.85
CA LEU A 70 38.50 -0.08 24.05
C LEU A 70 38.72 -1.55 23.68
N ALA A 71 37.76 -2.44 23.98
CA ALA A 71 37.84 -3.84 23.59
C ALA A 71 37.85 -3.99 22.06
N ILE A 72 37.03 -3.21 21.34
CA ILE A 72 37.02 -3.18 19.87
C ILE A 72 38.37 -2.68 19.33
N ILE A 73 38.95 -1.62 19.90
CA ILE A 73 40.28 -1.12 19.49
C ILE A 73 41.35 -2.19 19.67
N VAL A 74 41.40 -2.88 20.81
CA VAL A 74 42.37 -3.95 21.06
C VAL A 74 42.19 -5.07 20.03
N LEU A 75 40.96 -5.42 19.68
CA LEU A 75 40.66 -6.40 18.65
C LEU A 75 41.12 -5.95 17.26
N LEU A 76 40.92 -4.69 16.89
CA LEU A 76 41.36 -4.11 15.62
C LEU A 76 42.90 -4.08 15.50
N ILE A 77 43.60 -3.79 16.60
CA ILE A 77 45.07 -3.81 16.65
C ILE A 77 45.59 -5.25 16.56
N LYS A 78 45.00 -6.18 17.34
CA LYS A 78 45.47 -7.57 17.42
C LYS A 78 45.17 -8.37 16.15
N CYS A 79 44.03 -8.12 15.50
CA CYS A 79 43.65 -8.76 14.23
C CYS A 79 44.19 -8.01 13.00
N ASP A 80 44.93 -6.91 13.20
CA ASP A 80 45.53 -6.07 12.15
C ASP A 80 44.59 -5.77 10.97
N VAL A 81 43.36 -5.33 11.29
CA VAL A 81 42.31 -5.09 10.29
C VAL A 81 42.74 -3.94 9.38
N GLY A 82 43.07 -4.26 8.13
CA GLY A 82 43.51 -3.28 7.12
C GLY A 82 44.89 -2.67 7.38
N GLY A 83 45.74 -3.29 8.20
CA GLY A 83 47.07 -2.77 8.54
C GLY A 83 47.08 -1.68 9.61
N PHE A 84 45.98 -1.48 10.35
CA PHE A 84 45.86 -0.43 11.36
C PHE A 84 46.84 -0.63 12.54
N GLY A 85 47.06 -1.86 12.97
CA GLY A 85 47.99 -2.18 14.07
C GLY A 85 49.45 -2.03 13.65
N SER A 86 49.78 -2.56 12.47
CA SER A 86 51.16 -2.60 11.94
C SER A 86 51.61 -1.31 11.26
N SER A 87 50.73 -0.59 10.56
CA SER A 87 51.11 0.57 9.73
C SER A 87 50.87 1.92 10.41
N VAL A 88 49.87 2.03 11.31
CA VAL A 88 49.49 3.32 11.93
C VAL A 88 49.97 3.42 13.38
N LEU A 89 49.85 2.34 14.15
CA LEU A 89 50.10 2.36 15.60
C LEU A 89 51.47 1.86 16.03
N ALA A 90 52.09 0.94 15.27
CA ALA A 90 53.44 0.46 15.54
C ALA A 90 54.50 1.57 15.69
N PRO A 91 54.60 2.59 14.81
CA PRO A 91 55.63 3.63 14.97
C PRO A 91 55.44 4.55 16.18
N VAL A 92 54.22 4.61 16.76
CA VAL A 92 53.90 5.48 17.90
C VAL A 92 53.95 4.74 19.24
N LEU A 93 53.60 3.44 19.26
CA LEU A 93 53.45 2.66 20.48
C LEU A 93 54.60 1.67 20.75
N LYS A 94 55.50 1.45 19.79
CA LYS A 94 56.66 0.56 19.92
C LYS A 94 57.59 0.92 21.09
N ASP A 95 57.72 2.21 21.41
CA ASP A 95 58.63 2.70 22.46
C ASP A 95 57.98 2.83 23.84
N VAL A 96 56.71 2.43 24.00
CA VAL A 96 56.00 2.51 25.29
C VAL A 96 56.02 1.15 26.00
N PRO A 97 56.70 1.03 27.17
CA PRO A 97 56.78 -0.23 27.90
C PRO A 97 55.38 -0.71 28.32
N TYR A 98 55.19 -2.03 28.30
CA TYR A 98 53.93 -2.76 28.53
C TYR A 98 52.85 -2.65 27.44
N VAL A 99 52.78 -1.55 26.67
CA VAL A 99 51.78 -1.36 25.60
C VAL A 99 52.20 -2.04 24.28
N ASN A 100 53.51 -2.21 24.07
CA ASN A 100 54.08 -2.96 22.93
C ASN A 100 53.55 -4.41 22.83
N LYS A 101 53.04 -5.01 23.92
CA LYS A 101 52.45 -6.37 23.91
C LYS A 101 51.09 -6.47 23.21
N ILE A 102 50.45 -5.34 22.92
CA ILE A 102 49.14 -5.28 22.25
C ILE A 102 49.33 -5.22 20.72
N LEU A 103 50.51 -4.84 20.24
CA LEU A 103 50.84 -4.81 18.82
C LEU A 103 50.86 -6.24 18.24
N PRO A 104 50.49 -6.42 16.96
CA PRO A 104 50.57 -7.71 16.28
C PRO A 104 52.04 -8.14 16.10
N ASP A 105 52.31 -9.45 16.11
CA ASP A 105 53.67 -10.02 16.13
C ASP A 105 54.53 -9.58 14.92
N SER A 106 53.89 -9.18 13.81
CA SER A 106 54.50 -8.61 12.61
C SER A 106 55.22 -7.27 12.83
N ALA A 107 54.93 -6.56 13.94
CA ALA A 107 55.55 -5.26 14.25
C ALA A 107 56.88 -5.37 15.02
N THR A 108 57.25 -6.57 15.48
CA THR A 108 58.39 -6.81 16.39
C THR A 108 59.64 -7.39 15.76
N GLU A 109 59.65 -7.64 14.45
CA GLU A 109 60.84 -8.18 13.78
C GLU A 109 61.89 -7.08 13.56
N GLU A 110 63.12 -7.37 13.99
CA GLU A 110 64.27 -6.48 13.87
C GLU A 110 64.58 -6.20 12.40
N VAL A 111 64.70 -4.90 12.08
CA VAL A 111 65.15 -4.41 10.77
C VAL A 111 66.58 -4.89 10.53
N SER A 112 66.76 -5.94 9.73
CA SER A 112 68.03 -6.29 9.09
C SER A 112 68.05 -5.76 7.66
N THR A 113 68.80 -4.67 7.50
CA THR A 113 69.43 -4.13 6.28
C THR A 113 68.81 -4.44 4.91
N GLU A 114 68.25 -3.37 4.36
CA GLU A 114 67.91 -3.09 2.96
C GLU A 114 69.12 -3.31 2.02
N ASP A 115 69.23 -4.48 1.36
CA ASP A 115 69.75 -4.60 -0.05
C ASP A 115 69.71 -6.04 -0.64
N ASP A 116 69.43 -7.09 0.16
CA ASP A 116 69.43 -8.49 -0.33
C ASP A 116 68.03 -9.10 -0.58
N ALA A 117 66.96 -8.30 -0.57
CA ALA A 117 65.58 -8.80 -0.57
C ALA A 117 65.10 -9.45 -1.90
N TYR A 118 65.95 -9.50 -2.95
CA TYR A 118 65.60 -10.06 -4.27
C TYR A 118 66.64 -11.02 -4.85
N GLY A 119 67.58 -11.51 -4.04
CA GLY A 119 68.56 -12.51 -4.46
C GLY A 119 67.95 -13.91 -4.51
N TYR A 120 67.53 -14.39 -5.69
CA TYR A 120 67.10 -15.79 -5.84
C TYR A 120 68.26 -16.74 -5.54
N THR A 121 68.05 -17.67 -4.61
CA THR A 121 69.09 -18.59 -4.15
C THR A 121 69.41 -19.69 -5.18
N SER A 122 68.49 -19.94 -6.13
CA SER A 122 68.67 -20.84 -7.28
C SER A 122 67.68 -20.51 -8.42
N ILE A 123 67.97 -21.00 -9.64
CA ILE A 123 67.07 -20.85 -10.80
C ILE A 123 65.70 -21.50 -10.53
N ASP A 124 65.66 -22.60 -9.77
CA ASP A 124 64.41 -23.29 -9.43
C ASP A 124 63.49 -22.44 -8.55
N ASP A 125 64.07 -21.62 -7.65
CA ASP A 125 63.34 -20.70 -6.77
C ASP A 125 62.68 -19.56 -7.57
N ALA A 126 63.41 -19.01 -8.54
CA ALA A 126 62.87 -18.02 -9.48
C ALA A 126 61.73 -18.59 -10.33
N VAL A 127 61.86 -19.84 -10.81
CA VAL A 127 60.80 -20.52 -11.60
C VAL A 127 59.58 -20.84 -10.74
N ALA A 128 59.77 -21.24 -9.48
CA ALA A 128 58.67 -21.47 -8.55
C ALA A 128 57.87 -20.18 -8.31
N ARG A 129 58.57 -19.06 -8.10
CA ARG A 129 57.92 -17.76 -7.91
C ARG A 129 57.18 -17.26 -9.15
N ILE A 130 57.74 -17.48 -10.36
CA ILE A 130 57.05 -17.15 -11.61
C ILE A 130 55.73 -17.94 -11.73
N LYS A 131 55.74 -19.24 -11.45
CA LYS A 131 54.52 -20.06 -11.49
C LYS A 131 53.47 -19.61 -10.47
N GLU A 132 53.91 -19.18 -9.29
CA GLU A 132 53.01 -18.65 -8.28
C GLU A 132 52.39 -17.32 -8.71
N LEU A 133 53.18 -16.41 -9.29
CA LEU A 133 52.70 -15.15 -9.84
C LEU A 133 51.77 -15.36 -11.05
N GLU A 134 52.05 -16.31 -11.94
CA GLU A 134 51.16 -16.67 -13.04
C GLU A 134 49.80 -17.18 -12.54
N LYS A 135 49.80 -17.96 -11.44
CA LYS A 135 48.58 -18.42 -10.80
C LYS A 135 47.81 -17.27 -10.15
N GLU A 136 48.49 -16.41 -9.39
CA GLU A 136 47.88 -15.25 -8.75
C GLU A 136 47.28 -14.28 -9.77
N LEU A 137 47.97 -14.07 -10.91
CA LEU A 137 47.48 -13.25 -12.01
C LEU A 137 46.26 -13.90 -12.67
N ALA A 138 46.27 -15.22 -12.89
CA ALA A 138 45.11 -15.94 -13.39
C ALA A 138 43.90 -15.85 -12.43
N ASP A 139 44.13 -16.02 -11.13
CA ASP A 139 43.08 -15.93 -10.10
C ASP A 139 42.52 -14.48 -10.00
N ALA A 140 43.39 -13.47 -10.07
CA ALA A 140 43.00 -12.07 -10.10
C ALA A 140 42.21 -11.71 -11.38
N GLN A 141 42.64 -12.23 -12.54
CA GLN A 141 41.95 -12.01 -13.81
C GLN A 141 40.57 -12.67 -13.83
N ASN A 142 40.45 -13.89 -13.30
CA ASN A 142 39.17 -14.58 -13.13
C ASN A 142 38.24 -13.82 -12.18
N THR A 143 38.75 -13.33 -11.05
CA THR A 143 37.98 -12.52 -10.09
C THR A 143 37.53 -11.19 -10.72
N SER A 144 38.40 -10.54 -11.49
CA SER A 144 38.05 -9.31 -12.20
C SER A 144 36.95 -9.54 -13.24
N SER A 145 36.97 -10.67 -13.96
CA SER A 145 35.93 -11.04 -14.91
C SER A 145 34.60 -11.27 -14.20
N ALA A 146 34.59 -12.04 -13.11
CA ALA A 146 33.39 -12.30 -12.32
C ALA A 146 32.79 -11.01 -11.71
N ASN A 147 33.64 -10.10 -11.25
CA ASN A 147 33.19 -8.79 -10.76
C ASN A 147 32.59 -7.93 -11.88
N ALA A 148 33.18 -7.95 -13.09
CA ALA A 148 32.64 -7.22 -14.23
C ALA A 148 31.26 -7.75 -14.65
N GLU A 149 31.08 -9.08 -14.66
CA GLU A 149 29.78 -9.71 -14.91
C GLU A 149 28.73 -9.34 -13.84
N TYR A 150 29.12 -9.34 -12.57
CA TYR A 150 28.24 -8.95 -11.46
C TYR A 150 27.83 -7.47 -11.53
N ILE A 151 28.76 -6.58 -11.88
CA ILE A 151 28.47 -5.16 -12.10
C ILE A 151 27.49 -4.99 -13.26
N ALA A 152 27.72 -5.66 -14.39
CA ALA A 152 26.80 -5.61 -15.53
C ALA A 152 25.39 -6.13 -15.15
N GLN A 153 25.32 -7.17 -14.32
CA GLN A 153 24.04 -7.69 -13.83
C GLN A 153 23.34 -6.71 -12.88
N LEU A 154 24.08 -6.02 -12.00
CA LEU A 154 23.53 -5.00 -11.10
C LEU A 154 23.03 -3.78 -11.88
N GLU A 155 23.78 -3.32 -12.88
CA GLU A 155 23.38 -2.22 -13.75
C GLU A 155 22.10 -2.57 -14.52
N SER A 156 22.00 -3.77 -15.07
CA SER A 156 20.79 -4.26 -15.73
C SER A 156 19.59 -4.30 -14.79
N GLN A 157 19.75 -4.83 -13.56
CA GLN A 157 18.67 -4.86 -12.57
C GLN A 157 18.25 -3.45 -12.13
N SER A 158 19.21 -2.53 -12.00
CA SER A 158 18.90 -1.14 -11.67
C SER A 158 18.11 -0.45 -12.79
N ALA A 159 18.44 -0.72 -14.05
CA ALA A 159 17.69 -0.20 -15.19
C ALA A 159 16.26 -0.77 -15.26
N GLU A 160 16.11 -2.07 -15.03
CA GLU A 160 14.81 -2.74 -14.97
C GLU A 160 13.95 -2.17 -13.82
N LEU A 161 14.53 -2.01 -12.63
CA LEU A 161 13.84 -1.41 -11.49
C LEU A 161 13.42 0.04 -11.74
N ALA A 162 14.27 0.83 -12.41
CA ALA A 162 13.92 2.19 -12.80
C ALA A 162 12.72 2.21 -13.76
N GLN A 163 12.68 1.28 -14.71
CA GLN A 163 11.56 1.13 -15.64
C GLN A 163 10.27 0.73 -14.91
N TYR A 164 10.32 -0.23 -13.98
CA TYR A 164 9.14 -0.59 -13.18
C TYR A 164 8.58 0.59 -12.40
N LYS A 165 9.46 1.37 -11.74
CA LYS A 165 9.03 2.57 -11.00
C LYS A 165 8.38 3.61 -11.90
N GLN A 166 8.91 3.80 -13.11
CA GLN A 166 8.31 4.70 -14.07
C GLN A 166 6.95 4.21 -14.54
N ASN A 167 6.84 2.92 -14.89
CA ASN A 167 5.58 2.32 -15.31
C ASN A 167 4.51 2.38 -14.20
N GLU A 168 4.90 2.21 -12.93
CA GLU A 168 4.00 2.34 -11.78
C GLU A 168 3.48 3.77 -11.64
N ALA A 169 4.36 4.78 -11.80
CA ALA A 169 3.98 6.18 -11.77
C ALA A 169 3.03 6.54 -12.93
N ASP A 170 3.32 6.06 -14.14
CA ASP A 170 2.50 6.29 -15.32
C ASP A 170 1.12 5.62 -15.17
N PHE A 171 1.07 4.40 -14.62
CA PHE A 171 -0.17 3.68 -14.35
C PHE A 171 -1.06 4.41 -13.32
N GLU A 172 -0.49 4.87 -12.20
CA GLU A 172 -1.26 5.62 -11.20
C GLU A 172 -1.76 6.96 -11.77
N ALA A 173 -1.00 7.61 -12.64
CA ALA A 173 -1.44 8.83 -13.33
C ALA A 173 -2.60 8.55 -14.31
N GLU A 174 -2.50 7.48 -15.10
CA GLU A 174 -3.56 7.07 -16.01
C GLU A 174 -4.83 6.67 -15.27
N LYS A 175 -4.71 5.93 -14.17
CA LYS A 175 -5.82 5.56 -13.29
C LYS A 175 -6.51 6.78 -12.69
N GLN A 176 -5.76 7.78 -12.21
CA GLN A 176 -6.35 9.04 -11.73
C GLN A 176 -7.09 9.78 -12.85
N LYS A 177 -6.49 9.83 -14.04
CA LYS A 177 -7.13 10.46 -15.22
C LYS A 177 -8.42 9.75 -15.59
N PHE A 178 -8.43 8.41 -15.57
CA PHE A 178 -9.63 7.61 -15.82
C PHE A 178 -10.74 7.93 -14.81
N TYR A 179 -10.43 7.96 -13.51
CA TYR A 179 -11.42 8.34 -12.49
C TYR A 179 -11.95 9.75 -12.69
N GLN A 180 -11.08 10.68 -13.08
CA GLN A 180 -11.50 12.04 -13.40
C GLN A 180 -12.43 12.07 -14.62
N GLU A 181 -12.12 11.32 -15.67
CA GLU A 181 -12.95 11.28 -16.89
C GLU A 181 -14.32 10.65 -16.64
N VAL A 182 -14.40 9.59 -15.82
CA VAL A 182 -15.67 8.96 -15.45
C VAL A 182 -16.60 9.94 -14.73
N VAL A 183 -16.05 10.79 -13.85
CA VAL A 183 -16.85 11.71 -13.02
C VAL A 183 -17.10 13.06 -13.73
N PHE A 184 -16.16 13.53 -14.54
CA PHE A 184 -16.14 14.90 -15.07
C PHE A 184 -16.20 15.00 -16.60
N SER A 185 -16.42 13.90 -17.34
CA SER A 185 -16.62 13.98 -18.79
C SER A 185 -17.94 14.65 -19.15
N ASP A 186 -18.02 15.22 -20.36
CA ASP A 186 -19.25 15.86 -20.88
C ASP A 186 -20.45 14.89 -21.04
N SER A 187 -20.19 13.58 -20.98
CA SER A 187 -21.20 12.51 -21.00
C SER A 187 -21.49 11.95 -19.60
N ALA A 188 -20.88 12.49 -18.55
CA ALA A 188 -21.09 12.02 -17.18
C ALA A 188 -22.48 12.43 -16.66
N PRO A 189 -23.12 11.59 -15.82
CA PRO A 189 -24.27 12.00 -15.00
C PRO A 189 -24.01 13.32 -14.24
N ASP A 190 -25.09 14.03 -13.88
CA ASP A 190 -25.01 15.34 -13.21
C ASP A 190 -24.08 15.28 -11.98
N ILE A 191 -23.16 16.25 -11.90
CA ILE A 191 -22.09 16.31 -10.88
C ILE A 191 -22.67 16.38 -9.47
N GLU A 192 -23.83 17.02 -9.28
CA GLU A 192 -24.45 17.15 -7.96
C GLU A 192 -25.07 15.81 -7.51
N GLU A 193 -25.53 14.99 -8.46
CA GLU A 193 -26.04 13.63 -8.22
C GLU A 193 -24.90 12.67 -7.83
N TYR A 194 -23.74 12.75 -8.50
CA TYR A 194 -22.53 12.00 -8.11
C TYR A 194 -22.05 12.39 -6.71
N LYS A 195 -22.04 13.68 -6.41
CA LYS A 195 -21.64 14.18 -5.09
C LYS A 195 -22.59 13.68 -3.99
N GLN A 196 -23.91 13.74 -4.21
CA GLN A 196 -24.87 13.14 -3.28
C GLN A 196 -24.65 11.64 -3.10
N TYR A 197 -24.39 10.90 -4.18
CA TYR A 197 -24.16 9.46 -4.13
C TYR A 197 -22.92 9.11 -3.29
N TYR A 198 -21.79 9.78 -3.50
CA TYR A 198 -20.55 9.52 -2.74
C TYR A 198 -20.59 10.06 -1.30
N GLU A 199 -21.29 11.16 -1.04
CA GLU A 199 -21.45 11.69 0.33
C GLU A 199 -22.45 10.87 1.17
N SER A 200 -23.37 10.15 0.53
CA SER A 200 -24.43 9.38 1.22
C SER A 200 -24.12 7.91 1.44
N ILE A 201 -23.10 7.35 0.76
CA ILE A 201 -22.77 5.93 0.82
C ILE A 201 -21.49 5.71 1.62
N ASP A 202 -21.55 4.80 2.60
CA ASP A 202 -20.35 4.28 3.26
C ASP A 202 -19.51 3.45 2.28
N PRO A 203 -18.17 3.62 2.23
CA PRO A 203 -17.32 2.88 1.29
C PRO A 203 -17.50 1.35 1.33
N ALA A 204 -17.84 0.77 2.47
CA ALA A 204 -18.09 -0.66 2.60
C ALA A 204 -19.43 -1.08 1.98
N ASP A 205 -20.43 -0.19 1.99
CA ASP A 205 -21.76 -0.45 1.43
C ASP A 205 -21.78 -0.26 -0.10
N ALA A 206 -20.91 0.60 -0.64
CA ALA A 206 -20.79 0.83 -2.08
C ALA A 206 -20.51 -0.46 -2.87
N GLU A 207 -19.64 -1.34 -2.35
CA GLU A 207 -19.32 -2.62 -3.00
C GLU A 207 -20.53 -3.58 -2.99
N ILE A 208 -21.27 -3.63 -1.88
CA ILE A 208 -22.45 -4.47 -1.73
C ILE A 208 -23.55 -4.01 -2.69
N ILE A 209 -23.80 -2.70 -2.73
CA ILE A 209 -24.78 -2.08 -3.63
C ILE A 209 -24.38 -2.33 -5.10
N TYR A 210 -23.09 -2.19 -5.45
CA TYR A 210 -22.62 -2.45 -6.81
C TYR A 210 -22.88 -3.91 -7.24
N ARG A 211 -22.52 -4.88 -6.39
CA ARG A 211 -22.79 -6.30 -6.66
C ARG A 211 -24.28 -6.57 -6.83
N GLN A 212 -25.12 -5.98 -5.98
CA GLN A 212 -26.58 -6.12 -6.07
C GLN A 212 -27.13 -5.50 -7.36
N VAL A 213 -26.61 -4.34 -7.78
CA VAL A 213 -27.01 -3.70 -9.05
C VAL A 213 -26.61 -4.56 -10.24
N VAL A 214 -25.37 -5.08 -10.27
CA VAL A 214 -24.92 -5.96 -11.38
C VAL A 214 -25.76 -7.23 -11.44
N GLU A 215 -26.04 -7.87 -10.31
CA GLU A 215 -26.92 -9.04 -10.24
C GLU A 215 -28.35 -8.72 -10.70
N GLN A 216 -28.92 -7.58 -10.31
CA GLN A 216 -30.24 -7.15 -10.77
C GLN A 216 -30.25 -6.77 -12.25
N THR A 217 -29.20 -6.12 -12.78
CA THR A 217 -29.10 -5.80 -14.21
C THR A 217 -29.03 -7.08 -15.03
N ALA A 218 -28.22 -8.06 -14.62
CA ALA A 218 -28.16 -9.35 -15.31
C ALA A 218 -29.51 -10.10 -15.27
N ALA A 219 -30.20 -10.10 -14.13
CA ALA A 219 -31.54 -10.69 -14.02
C ALA A 219 -32.58 -9.95 -14.87
N ASN A 220 -32.50 -8.63 -14.95
CA ASN A 220 -33.37 -7.82 -15.81
C ASN A 220 -33.09 -8.06 -17.29
N ASP A 221 -31.83 -8.17 -17.71
CA ASP A 221 -31.46 -8.48 -19.09
C ASP A 221 -31.98 -9.87 -19.52
N GLU A 222 -31.87 -10.87 -18.64
CA GLU A 222 -32.41 -12.21 -18.89
C GLU A 222 -33.95 -12.21 -18.95
N MET A 223 -34.62 -11.45 -18.08
CA MET A 223 -36.07 -11.24 -18.13
C MET A 223 -36.50 -10.55 -19.43
N ASP A 224 -35.75 -9.54 -19.88
CA ASP A 224 -35.97 -8.81 -21.12
C ASP A 224 -35.91 -9.73 -22.34
N ASP A 225 -34.97 -10.67 -22.35
CA ASP A 225 -34.82 -11.68 -23.39
C ASP A 225 -36.01 -12.67 -23.40
N TYR A 226 -36.47 -13.11 -22.22
CA TYR A 226 -37.69 -13.90 -22.13
C TYR A 226 -38.90 -13.14 -22.66
N VAL A 227 -39.10 -11.89 -22.24
CA VAL A 227 -40.19 -11.02 -22.71
C VAL A 227 -40.14 -10.86 -24.23
N LYS A 228 -38.96 -10.57 -24.80
CA LYS A 228 -38.78 -10.45 -26.26
C LYS A 228 -39.12 -11.74 -27.00
N ALA A 229 -38.62 -12.88 -26.50
CA ALA A 229 -38.82 -14.18 -27.13
C ALA A 229 -40.31 -14.56 -27.18
N TYR A 230 -41.02 -14.42 -26.07
CA TYR A 230 -42.43 -14.79 -25.98
C TYR A 230 -43.37 -13.75 -26.61
N SER A 231 -43.04 -12.46 -26.55
CA SER A 231 -43.81 -11.40 -27.24
C SER A 231 -43.69 -11.50 -28.76
N SER A 232 -42.59 -12.06 -29.27
CA SER A 232 -42.39 -12.28 -30.71
C SER A 232 -43.06 -13.57 -31.24
N MET A 233 -43.53 -14.44 -30.35
CA MET A 233 -44.18 -15.70 -30.70
C MET A 233 -45.69 -15.50 -30.94
N LYS A 234 -46.34 -16.41 -31.66
CA LYS A 234 -47.81 -16.34 -31.77
C LYS A 234 -48.43 -16.57 -30.38
N PRO A 235 -49.45 -15.80 -29.97
CA PRO A 235 -50.01 -15.89 -28.61
C PRO A 235 -50.49 -17.29 -28.21
N LYS A 236 -51.03 -18.07 -29.16
CA LYS A 236 -51.48 -19.45 -28.90
C LYS A 236 -50.32 -20.42 -28.66
N GLU A 237 -49.17 -20.19 -29.28
CA GLU A 237 -47.97 -21.01 -29.12
C GLU A 237 -47.29 -20.69 -27.78
N ALA A 238 -47.17 -19.41 -27.43
CA ALA A 238 -46.68 -18.97 -26.12
C ALA A 238 -47.58 -19.48 -24.97
N ALA A 239 -48.90 -19.36 -25.11
CA ALA A 239 -49.87 -19.86 -24.13
C ALA A 239 -49.73 -21.38 -23.90
N ALA A 240 -49.56 -22.16 -24.97
CA ALA A 240 -49.38 -23.60 -24.87
C ALA A 240 -48.07 -23.98 -24.14
N ILE A 241 -47.01 -23.19 -24.29
CA ILE A 241 -45.77 -23.38 -23.52
C ILE A 241 -46.01 -23.03 -22.05
N PHE A 242 -46.60 -21.88 -21.76
CA PHE A 242 -46.89 -21.47 -20.38
C PHE A 242 -47.83 -22.42 -19.65
N ASP A 243 -48.80 -23.02 -20.34
CA ASP A 243 -49.68 -24.06 -19.77
C ASP A 243 -48.93 -25.33 -19.35
N THR A 244 -47.75 -25.59 -19.90
CA THR A 244 -46.89 -26.72 -19.48
C THR A 244 -45.95 -26.39 -18.31
N MET A 245 -45.79 -25.10 -17.96
CA MET A 245 -44.89 -24.63 -16.91
C MET A 245 -45.55 -24.66 -15.52
N THR A 246 -46.26 -25.75 -15.19
CA THR A 246 -47.10 -25.86 -13.99
C THR A 246 -46.34 -25.76 -12.66
N ASP A 247 -45.04 -26.08 -12.65
CA ASP A 247 -44.18 -25.96 -11.47
C ASP A 247 -43.45 -24.61 -11.39
N ASN A 248 -43.52 -23.79 -12.45
CA ASN A 248 -42.79 -22.51 -12.59
C ASN A 248 -43.74 -21.36 -12.95
N LEU A 249 -44.94 -21.34 -12.36
CA LEU A 249 -45.95 -20.31 -12.64
C LEU A 249 -45.50 -18.91 -12.22
N GLN A 250 -44.55 -18.79 -11.29
CA GLN A 250 -43.94 -17.51 -10.92
C GLN A 250 -43.18 -16.89 -12.10
N LEU A 251 -42.32 -17.66 -12.76
CA LEU A 251 -41.60 -17.19 -13.94
C LEU A 251 -42.57 -16.79 -15.08
N VAL A 252 -43.64 -17.55 -15.26
CA VAL A 252 -44.68 -17.21 -16.24
C VAL A 252 -45.36 -15.87 -15.89
N ALA A 253 -45.67 -15.66 -14.61
CA ALA A 253 -46.23 -14.41 -14.13
C ALA A 253 -45.27 -13.23 -14.33
N ASP A 254 -44.00 -13.38 -13.96
CA ASP A 254 -42.99 -12.32 -14.08
C ASP A 254 -42.75 -11.92 -15.54
N ILE A 255 -42.69 -12.91 -16.45
CA ILE A 255 -42.59 -12.67 -17.91
C ILE A 255 -43.83 -11.93 -18.42
N LEU A 256 -45.03 -12.36 -18.03
CA LEU A 256 -46.27 -11.73 -18.49
C LEU A 256 -46.44 -10.32 -17.92
N ASP A 257 -46.04 -10.07 -16.68
CA ASP A 257 -46.14 -8.76 -16.04
C ASP A 257 -45.21 -7.74 -16.70
N SER A 258 -44.02 -8.20 -17.09
CA SER A 258 -43.00 -7.43 -17.80
C SER A 258 -43.33 -7.18 -19.29
N MET A 259 -44.37 -7.82 -19.85
CA MET A 259 -44.85 -7.54 -21.21
C MET A 259 -45.75 -6.30 -21.29
N ASP A 260 -45.95 -5.80 -22.52
CA ASP A 260 -47.02 -4.83 -22.77
C ASP A 260 -48.40 -5.46 -22.53
N ALA A 261 -49.36 -4.62 -22.11
CA ALA A 261 -50.68 -5.07 -21.70
C ALA A 261 -51.43 -5.85 -22.80
N GLN A 262 -51.21 -5.50 -24.08
CA GLN A 262 -51.89 -6.16 -25.19
C GLN A 262 -51.31 -7.56 -25.44
N SER A 263 -49.99 -7.71 -25.44
CA SER A 263 -49.32 -9.01 -25.57
C SER A 263 -49.69 -9.93 -24.41
N ARG A 264 -49.64 -9.42 -23.17
CA ARG A 264 -50.09 -10.16 -21.98
C ARG A 264 -51.54 -10.62 -22.11
N ALA A 265 -52.46 -9.74 -22.47
CA ALA A 265 -53.87 -10.09 -22.63
C ALA A 265 -54.11 -11.13 -23.74
N ASN A 266 -53.39 -11.01 -24.84
CA ASN A 266 -53.48 -11.94 -25.97
C ASN A 266 -53.02 -13.36 -25.58
N ILE A 267 -51.99 -13.49 -24.74
CA ILE A 267 -51.47 -14.77 -24.28
C ILE A 267 -52.39 -15.36 -23.20
N LEU A 268 -52.73 -14.59 -22.16
CA LEU A 268 -53.64 -15.03 -21.08
C LEU A 268 -54.99 -15.50 -21.63
N GLY A 269 -55.54 -14.81 -22.63
CA GLY A 269 -56.81 -15.20 -23.28
C GLY A 269 -56.74 -16.48 -24.12
N LYS A 270 -55.55 -17.09 -24.28
CA LYS A 270 -55.33 -18.34 -25.02
C LYS A 270 -54.83 -19.49 -24.14
N MET A 271 -54.53 -19.23 -22.87
CA MET A 271 -54.10 -20.23 -21.88
C MET A 271 -55.29 -21.05 -21.36
N ASP A 272 -54.99 -22.16 -20.70
CA ASP A 272 -55.97 -22.91 -19.92
C ASP A 272 -56.55 -22.04 -18.79
N ALA A 273 -57.86 -22.10 -18.59
CA ALA A 273 -58.55 -21.25 -17.63
C ALA A 273 -58.03 -21.43 -16.19
N ALA A 274 -57.65 -22.65 -15.79
CA ALA A 274 -57.14 -22.91 -14.46
C ALA A 274 -55.70 -22.39 -14.29
N THR A 275 -54.87 -22.51 -15.33
CA THR A 275 -53.50 -21.96 -15.32
C THR A 275 -53.52 -20.44 -15.34
N ALA A 276 -54.32 -19.83 -16.23
CA ALA A 276 -54.46 -18.39 -16.34
C ALA A 276 -54.94 -17.75 -15.03
N ALA A 277 -55.89 -18.38 -14.34
CA ALA A 277 -56.36 -17.91 -13.03
C ALA A 277 -55.25 -17.93 -11.97
N LYS A 278 -54.42 -18.98 -11.93
CA LYS A 278 -53.29 -19.08 -10.98
C LYS A 278 -52.21 -18.05 -11.27
N VAL A 279 -51.84 -17.90 -12.54
CA VAL A 279 -50.84 -16.91 -12.97
C VAL A 279 -51.31 -15.49 -12.66
N THR A 280 -52.58 -15.18 -12.94
CA THR A 280 -53.16 -13.86 -12.63
C THR A 280 -53.16 -13.58 -11.13
N ALA A 281 -53.41 -14.59 -10.29
CA ALA A 281 -53.34 -14.44 -8.83
C ALA A 281 -51.91 -14.18 -8.32
N ILE A 282 -50.88 -14.70 -9.02
CA ILE A 282 -49.47 -14.41 -8.69
C ILE A 282 -49.12 -12.95 -9.05
N MET A 283 -49.68 -12.44 -10.15
CA MET A 283 -49.49 -11.07 -10.63
C MET A 283 -50.32 -10.03 -9.85
N GLU A 284 -51.02 -10.43 -8.78
CA GLU A 284 -51.80 -9.50 -7.98
C GLU A 284 -50.86 -8.48 -7.32
N PRO A 285 -51.06 -7.16 -7.53
CA PRO A 285 -50.20 -6.16 -6.93
C PRO A 285 -50.34 -6.21 -5.41
N VAL A 286 -49.20 -6.25 -4.72
CA VAL A 286 -49.15 -6.27 -3.26
C VAL A 286 -49.62 -4.90 -2.74
N GLU A 287 -50.65 -4.89 -1.88
CA GLU A 287 -51.19 -3.67 -1.23
C GLU A 287 -50.16 -2.96 -0.35
#